data_AF-A0A378U2S1-F1
#
_entry.id   AF-A0A378U2S1-F1
#
_cell.length_a   1.000
_cell.length_b   1.000
_cell.length_c   1.000
_cell.angle_alpha   90.00
_cell.angle_beta   90.00
_cell.angle_gamma   90.00
#
_symmetry.space_group_name_H-M   'P 1'
#
loop_
_entity.id
_entity.type
_entity.pdbx_description
1 polymer ?
#
loop_
_entity_poly.entity_id
_entity_poly.type
_entity_poly.pdbx_seq_one_letter_code
_entity_poly.pdbx_strand_id
1 'polypeptide(L)'
;MNTKATLTAVLLLAASATFAAPSEEDKQKGIEAFCNAAANMAYDSMLSGLKGEKRPAVQKKLEAKYLKPFAEDKNLSGIMGEQIKYALKKTEVILKEAKQAGLKVKPAEYEELAMEAGRAEMEVCMKNMAE
;
A
#
# COMPACT_ATOMS: atom_id res chain seq x y z
N MET A 1 -8.76 -1.02 -6.61
CA MET A 1 -7.52 -1.46 -7.28
C MET A 1 -7.85 -1.81 -8.72
N ASN A 2 -7.02 -1.44 -9.70
CA ASN A 2 -7.15 -1.98 -11.06
C ASN A 2 -6.40 -3.31 -11.12
N THR A 3 -7.14 -4.42 -11.03
CA THR A 3 -6.61 -5.77 -10.85
C THR A 3 -5.64 -6.18 -11.96
N LYS A 4 -5.88 -5.74 -13.21
CA LYS A 4 -5.01 -6.04 -14.35
C LYS A 4 -3.63 -5.38 -14.26
N ALA A 5 -3.59 -4.09 -13.91
CA ALA A 5 -2.32 -3.39 -13.72
C ALA A 5 -1.55 -3.96 -12.51
N THR A 6 -2.28 -4.37 -11.47
CA THR A 6 -1.71 -4.95 -10.25
C THR A 6 -1.09 -6.33 -10.51
N LEU A 7 -1.75 -7.18 -11.30
CA LEU A 7 -1.20 -8.45 -11.78
C LEU A 7 0.07 -8.27 -12.60
N THR A 8 0.15 -7.25 -13.45
CA THR A 8 1.37 -6.94 -14.19
C THR A 8 2.52 -6.51 -13.27
N ALA A 9 2.26 -5.73 -12.21
CA ALA A 9 3.29 -5.41 -11.21
C ALA A 9 3.78 -6.65 -10.47
N VAL A 10 2.86 -7.52 -10.07
CA VAL A 10 3.20 -8.80 -9.43
C VAL A 10 4.06 -9.67 -10.34
N LEU A 11 3.70 -9.75 -11.62
CA LEU A 11 4.48 -10.49 -12.61
C LEU A 11 5.86 -9.86 -12.84
N LEU A 12 5.97 -8.53 -12.84
CA LEU A 12 7.26 -7.82 -12.97
C LEU A 12 8.15 -8.00 -11.72
N LEU A 13 7.56 -8.02 -10.52
CA LEU A 13 8.27 -8.33 -9.27
C LEU A 13 8.78 -9.79 -9.28
N ALA A 14 7.97 -10.73 -9.76
CA ALA A 14 8.31 -12.15 -9.89
C ALA A 14 9.34 -12.45 -11.01
N ALA A 15 9.30 -11.70 -12.11
CA ALA A 15 10.10 -11.96 -13.31
C ALA A 15 11.53 -11.38 -13.28
N SER A 16 11.92 -10.71 -12.19
CA SER A 16 13.28 -10.15 -12.05
C SER A 16 14.41 -11.19 -12.00
N ALA A 17 14.09 -12.50 -12.06
CA ALA A 17 15.06 -13.59 -12.00
C ALA A 17 15.31 -14.38 -13.31
N THR A 18 14.39 -14.57 -14.25
CA THR A 18 14.65 -15.38 -15.48
C THR A 18 13.67 -15.15 -16.64
N PHE A 19 14.09 -15.45 -17.88
CA PHE A 19 13.31 -15.36 -19.15
C PHE A 19 12.19 -16.42 -19.31
N ALA A 20 11.86 -17.19 -18.26
CA ALA A 20 10.77 -18.16 -18.28
C ALA A 20 9.48 -17.52 -17.73
N ALA A 21 8.30 -18.06 -18.11
CA ALA A 21 7.06 -17.69 -17.46
C ALA A 21 7.21 -17.97 -15.94
N PRO A 22 6.91 -16.98 -15.06
CA PRO A 22 7.19 -17.12 -13.64
C PRO A 22 6.42 -18.32 -13.07
N SER A 23 7.11 -19.11 -12.23
CA SER A 23 6.50 -20.26 -11.56
C SER A 23 5.33 -19.80 -10.67
N GLU A 24 4.43 -20.71 -10.30
CA GLU A 24 3.36 -20.36 -9.35
C GLU A 24 3.93 -19.88 -8.01
N GLU A 25 5.07 -20.43 -7.59
CA GLU A 25 5.79 -19.99 -6.40
C GLU A 25 6.34 -18.56 -6.54
N ASP A 26 6.92 -18.21 -7.68
CA ASP A 26 7.43 -16.85 -7.95
C ASP A 26 6.27 -15.84 -8.03
N LYS A 27 5.14 -16.22 -8.63
CA LYS A 27 3.93 -15.41 -8.65
C LYS A 27 3.41 -15.16 -7.23
N GLN A 28 3.32 -16.21 -6.41
CA GLN A 28 2.87 -16.08 -5.03
C GLN A 28 3.79 -15.16 -4.21
N LYS A 29 5.11 -15.31 -4.35
CA LYS A 29 6.09 -14.40 -3.72
C LYS A 29 5.94 -12.96 -4.21
N GLY A 30 5.68 -12.76 -5.50
CA GLY A 30 5.39 -11.45 -6.08
C GLY A 30 4.11 -10.81 -5.52
N ILE A 31 3.04 -11.59 -5.35
CA ILE A 31 1.77 -11.14 -4.73
C ILE A 31 2.02 -10.73 -3.27
N GLU A 32 2.69 -11.58 -2.50
CA GLU A 32 2.98 -11.31 -1.10
C GLU A 32 3.85 -10.05 -0.94
N ALA A 33 4.90 -9.90 -1.75
CA ALA A 33 5.74 -8.71 -1.72
C ALA A 33 4.95 -7.44 -2.05
N PHE A 34 4.08 -7.49 -3.06
CA PHE A 34 3.22 -6.39 -3.43
C PHE A 34 2.21 -6.04 -2.32
N CYS A 35 1.50 -7.03 -1.79
CA CYS A 35 0.51 -6.82 -0.75
C CYS A 35 1.13 -6.36 0.57
N ASN A 36 2.34 -6.83 0.91
CA ASN A 36 3.11 -6.30 2.03
C ASN A 36 3.47 -4.83 1.83
N ALA A 37 3.82 -4.42 0.60
CA ALA A 37 4.09 -3.01 0.32
C ALA A 37 2.82 -2.15 0.43
N ALA A 38 1.67 -2.62 -0.07
CA ALA A 38 0.38 -1.95 0.09
C ALA A 38 -0.02 -1.81 1.58
N ALA A 39 0.16 -2.89 2.37
CA ALA A 39 -0.07 -2.88 3.80
C ALA A 39 0.80 -1.86 4.54
N ASN A 40 2.08 -1.79 4.20
CA ASN A 40 3.01 -0.82 4.78
C ASN A 40 2.66 0.63 4.38
N MET A 41 2.19 0.86 3.14
CA MET A 41 1.69 2.16 2.72
C MET A 41 0.43 2.58 3.49
N ALA A 42 -0.50 1.65 3.73
CA ALA A 42 -1.70 1.89 4.52
C ALA A 42 -1.35 2.21 5.98
N TYR A 43 -0.44 1.45 6.58
CA TYR A 43 0.11 1.72 7.91
C TYR A 43 0.69 3.13 8.01
N ASP A 44 1.66 3.46 7.14
CA ASP A 44 2.35 4.75 7.20
C ASP A 44 1.39 5.93 6.91
N SER A 45 0.44 5.74 5.99
CA SER A 45 -0.60 6.72 5.69
C SER A 45 -1.47 6.98 6.92
N MET A 46 -1.98 5.91 7.54
CA MET A 46 -2.85 6.00 8.72
C MET A 46 -2.14 6.66 9.89
N LEU A 47 -0.92 6.22 10.20
CA LEU A 47 -0.12 6.79 11.28
C LEU A 47 0.15 8.29 11.07
N SER A 48 0.51 8.68 9.84
CA SER A 48 0.75 10.09 9.51
C SER A 48 -0.53 10.92 9.58
N GLY A 49 -1.66 10.36 9.13
CA GLY A 49 -2.97 10.99 9.19
C GLY A 49 -3.46 11.21 10.63
N LEU A 50 -3.30 10.20 11.50
CA LEU A 50 -3.60 10.31 12.94
C LEU A 50 -2.73 11.36 13.63
N LYS A 51 -1.46 11.50 13.22
CA LYS A 51 -0.55 12.57 13.67
C LYS A 51 -0.91 13.95 13.12
N GLY A 52 -1.90 14.06 12.23
CA GLY A 52 -2.34 15.32 11.64
C GLY A 52 -1.41 15.85 10.56
N GLU A 53 -0.57 15.01 9.97
CA GLU A 53 0.28 15.42 8.86
C GLU A 53 -0.54 15.75 7.61
N LYS A 54 -0.15 16.81 6.89
CA LYS A 54 -0.85 17.22 5.67
C LYS A 54 -0.56 16.25 4.51
N ARG A 55 -1.61 15.89 3.75
CA ARG A 55 -1.53 14.97 2.60
C ARG A 55 -0.30 15.17 1.70
N PRO A 56 0.06 16.39 1.23
CA PRO A 56 1.21 16.54 0.33
C PRO A 56 2.54 16.14 0.96
N ALA A 57 2.71 16.36 2.27
CA ALA A 57 3.92 15.98 2.99
C ALA A 57 4.00 14.45 3.16
N VAL A 58 2.87 13.82 3.52
CA VAL A 58 2.79 12.35 3.65
C VAL A 58 3.03 11.69 2.29
N GLN A 59 2.42 12.20 1.22
CA GLN A 59 2.64 11.70 -0.13
C GLN A 59 4.12 11.69 -0.51
N LYS A 60 4.81 12.81 -0.31
CA LYS A 60 6.25 12.90 -0.60
C LYS A 60 7.08 11.92 0.22
N LYS A 61 6.73 11.69 1.50
CA LYS A 61 7.39 10.69 2.36
C LYS A 61 7.19 9.27 1.83
N LEU A 62 5.96 8.92 1.47
CA LEU A 62 5.63 7.60 0.92
C LEU A 62 6.30 7.40 -0.44
N GLU A 63 6.29 8.40 -1.32
CA GLU A 63 6.96 8.32 -2.62
C GLU A 63 8.47 8.10 -2.45
N ALA A 64 9.11 8.83 -1.54
CA ALA A 64 10.53 8.64 -1.24
C ALA A 64 10.86 7.25 -0.67
N LYS A 65 9.94 6.66 0.12
CA LYS A 65 10.13 5.35 0.76
C LYS A 65 9.84 4.20 -0.21
N TYR A 66 8.76 4.29 -0.98
CA TYR A 66 8.22 3.15 -1.73
C TYR A 66 8.42 3.23 -3.25
N LEU A 67 8.70 4.41 -3.83
CA LEU A 67 9.02 4.52 -5.27
C LEU A 67 10.51 4.49 -5.54
N LYS A 68 11.34 4.93 -4.60
CA LYS A 68 12.80 4.95 -4.77
C LYS A 68 13.40 3.61 -5.21
N PRO A 69 12.95 2.44 -4.70
CA PRO A 69 13.44 1.14 -5.16
C PRO A 69 13.10 0.82 -6.63
N PHE A 70 12.11 1.51 -7.22
CA PHE A 70 11.60 1.26 -8.57
C PHE A 70 11.82 2.45 -9.50
N ALA A 71 12.73 3.37 -9.17
CA ALA A 71 12.92 4.62 -9.93
C ALA A 71 13.23 4.39 -11.43
N GLU A 72 13.88 3.28 -11.76
CA GLU A 72 14.25 2.90 -13.13
C GLU A 72 13.14 2.10 -13.84
N ASP A 73 12.22 1.47 -13.10
CA ASP A 73 11.06 0.77 -13.65
C ASP A 73 9.83 1.68 -13.60
N LYS A 74 9.56 2.36 -14.72
CA LYS A 74 8.42 3.28 -14.85
C LYS A 74 7.06 2.60 -14.68
N ASN A 75 6.94 1.31 -14.98
CA ASN A 75 5.67 0.59 -14.82
C ASN A 75 5.42 0.29 -13.34
N LEU A 76 6.40 -0.29 -12.65
CA LEU A 76 6.31 -0.55 -11.21
C LEU A 76 6.17 0.76 -10.42
N SER A 77 6.96 1.79 -10.75
CA SER A 77 6.85 3.11 -10.14
C SER A 77 5.48 3.73 -10.34
N GLY A 78 4.89 3.61 -11.54
CA GLY A 78 3.52 4.06 -11.81
C GLY A 78 2.48 3.34 -10.95
N ILE A 79 2.57 2.01 -10.87
CA ILE A 79 1.64 1.18 -10.09
C ILE A 79 1.76 1.50 -8.59
N MET A 80 2.99 1.54 -8.07
CA MET A 80 3.25 1.89 -6.68
C MET A 80 2.80 3.33 -6.36
N GLY A 81 2.94 4.26 -7.30
CA GLY A 81 2.48 5.64 -7.16
C GLY A 81 0.95 5.72 -7.03
N GLU A 82 0.21 4.92 -7.81
CA GLU A 82 -1.24 4.80 -7.65
C GLU A 82 -1.64 4.13 -6.32
N GLN A 83 -0.86 3.15 -5.84
CA GLN A 83 -1.09 2.55 -4.52
C GLN A 83 -0.90 3.54 -3.38
N ILE A 84 0.12 4.40 -3.46
CA ILE A 84 0.31 5.50 -2.50
C ILE A 84 -0.89 6.44 -2.49
N LYS A 85 -1.35 6.87 -3.68
CA LYS A 85 -2.54 7.75 -3.78
C LYS A 85 -3.79 7.09 -3.21
N TYR A 86 -3.96 5.79 -3.46
CA TYR A 86 -5.05 4.99 -2.93
C TYR A 86 -5.02 4.92 -1.40
N ALA A 87 -3.88 4.54 -0.81
CA ALA A 87 -3.69 4.46 0.64
C ALA A 87 -3.97 5.81 1.34
N LEU A 88 -3.48 6.92 0.78
CA LEU A 88 -3.74 8.26 1.29
C LEU A 88 -5.22 8.63 1.22
N LYS A 89 -5.88 8.37 0.08
CA LYS A 89 -7.31 8.66 -0.10
C LYS A 89 -8.17 7.84 0.88
N LYS A 90 -7.87 6.54 1.02
CA LYS A 90 -8.57 5.64 1.94
C LYS A 90 -8.41 6.12 3.39
N THR A 91 -7.19 6.48 3.78
CA THR A 91 -6.90 7.05 5.11
C THR A 91 -7.70 8.32 5.39
N GLU A 92 -7.72 9.26 4.44
CA GLU A 92 -8.49 10.51 4.60
C GLU A 92 -9.98 10.25 4.81
N VAL A 93 -10.57 9.30 4.08
CA VAL A 93 -11.97 8.91 4.24
C VAL A 93 -12.20 8.34 5.64
N ILE A 94 -11.39 7.37 6.06
CA ILE A 94 -11.51 6.73 7.38
C ILE A 94 -11.40 7.77 8.51
N LEU A 95 -10.40 8.65 8.46
CA LEU A 95 -10.20 9.66 9.50
C LEU A 95 -11.31 10.72 9.50
N LYS A 96 -11.84 11.07 8.34
CA LYS A 96 -13.00 11.97 8.23
C LYS A 96 -14.24 11.33 8.85
N GLU A 97 -14.52 10.07 8.55
CA GLU A 97 -15.65 9.32 9.11
C GLU A 97 -15.51 9.13 10.62
N ALA A 98 -14.33 8.74 11.10
CA ALA A 98 -14.02 8.63 12.52
C ALA A 98 -14.27 9.95 13.26
N LYS A 99 -13.83 11.08 12.68
CA LYS A 99 -14.07 12.41 13.23
C LYS A 99 -15.57 12.76 13.26
N GLN A 100 -16.32 12.42 12.21
CA GLN A 100 -17.77 12.64 12.14
C GLN A 100 -18.53 11.79 13.16
N ALA A 101 -18.06 10.57 13.43
CA ALA A 101 -18.59 9.68 14.47
C ALA A 101 -18.19 10.09 15.89
N GLY A 102 -17.40 11.17 16.05
CA GLY A 102 -16.93 11.64 17.35
C GLY A 102 -15.84 10.76 17.99
N LEU A 103 -15.22 9.86 17.21
CA LEU A 103 -14.13 9.02 17.69
C LEU A 103 -12.93 9.89 18.03
N LYS A 104 -12.47 9.81 19.28
CA LYS A 104 -11.26 10.47 19.76
C LYS A 104 -10.21 9.41 20.07
N VAL A 105 -9.28 9.26 19.14
CA VAL A 105 -8.12 8.37 19.30
C VAL A 105 -7.04 9.11 20.07
N LYS A 106 -6.47 8.49 21.08
CA LYS A 106 -5.33 9.03 21.83
C LYS A 106 -4.02 8.75 21.07
N PRO A 107 -2.99 9.59 21.22
CA PRO A 107 -1.69 9.34 20.59
C PRO A 107 -1.08 7.97 20.90
N ALA A 108 -1.36 7.41 22.09
CA ALA A 108 -0.91 6.07 22.48
C ALA A 108 -1.53 4.93 21.66
N GLU A 109 -2.68 5.17 21.03
CA GLU A 109 -3.42 4.18 20.23
C GLU A 109 -3.10 4.30 18.72
N TYR A 110 -2.27 5.29 18.33
CA TYR A 110 -2.04 5.58 16.91
C TYR A 110 -1.32 4.45 16.17
N GLU A 111 -0.31 3.85 16.81
CA GLU A 111 0.43 2.75 16.20
C GLU A 111 -0.45 1.51 16.06
N GLU A 112 -1.30 1.23 17.04
CA GLU A 112 -2.23 0.09 17.02
C GLU A 112 -3.22 0.21 15.86
N LEU A 113 -3.88 1.37 15.72
CA LEU A 113 -4.81 1.61 14.61
C LEU A 113 -4.13 1.62 13.24
N ALA A 114 -2.89 2.13 13.17
CA ALA A 114 -2.11 2.05 11.95
C ALA A 114 -1.76 0.60 11.61
N MET A 115 -1.39 -0.23 12.60
CA MET A 115 -1.16 -1.67 12.41
C MET A 115 -2.42 -2.37 11.92
N GLU A 116 -3.58 -2.04 12.47
CA GLU A 116 -4.86 -2.61 12.04
C GLU A 116 -5.20 -2.20 10.59
N ALA A 117 -4.99 -0.94 10.23
CA ALA A 117 -5.15 -0.48 8.85
C ALA A 117 -4.22 -1.23 7.88
N GLY A 118 -2.97 -1.48 8.27
CA GLY A 118 -2.03 -2.27 7.49
C GLY A 118 -2.46 -3.74 7.34
N ARG A 119 -2.90 -4.39 8.43
CA ARG A 119 -3.41 -5.77 8.39
C ARG A 119 -4.64 -5.91 7.51
N ALA A 120 -5.60 -4.99 7.64
CA ALA A 120 -6.81 -4.97 6.82
C ALA A 120 -6.47 -4.80 5.34
N GLU A 121 -5.49 -3.95 5.00
CA GLU A 121 -5.04 -3.78 3.62
C GLU A 121 -4.34 -5.04 3.08
N MET A 122 -3.50 -5.69 3.90
CA MET A 122 -2.87 -6.97 3.53
C MET A 122 -3.93 -8.02 3.18
N GLU A 123 -4.92 -8.21 4.05
CA GLU A 123 -5.99 -9.20 3.85
C GLU A 123 -6.80 -8.90 2.58
N VAL A 124 -7.19 -7.64 2.37
CA VAL A 124 -7.93 -7.22 1.17
C VAL A 124 -7.09 -7.40 -0.09
N CYS A 125 -5.81 -7.04 -0.06
CA CYS A 125 -4.92 -7.19 -1.20
C CYS A 125 -4.75 -8.66 -1.57
N MET A 126 -4.44 -9.53 -0.60
CA MET A 126 -4.26 -10.95 -0.84
C MET A 126 -5.54 -11.60 -1.39
N LYS A 127 -6.72 -11.26 -0.86
CA LYS A 127 -8.01 -11.74 -1.40
C LYS A 127 -8.23 -11.31 -2.84
N ASN A 128 -8.00 -10.03 -3.17
CA ASN A 128 -8.20 -9.50 -4.52
C ASN A 128 -7.22 -10.06 -5.56
N MET A 129 -6.09 -10.62 -5.12
CA MET A 129 -5.06 -11.20 -5.99
C MET A 129 -5.17 -12.73 -6.12
N ALA A 130 -6.00 -13.35 -5.28
CA ALA A 130 -6.36 -14.77 -5.36
C ALA A 130 -7.55 -15.04 -6.30
N GLU A 131 -8.31 -13.99 -6.66
CA GLU A 131 -9.42 -14.01 -7.64
C GLU A 131 -8.95 -13.67 -9.07
#